data_AF-A0A2U1JP10-F1
#
_entry.id   AF-A0A2U1JP10-F1
#
_cell.length_a   1.000
_cell.length_b   1.000
_cell.length_c   1.000
_cell.angle_alpha   90.00
_cell.angle_beta   90.00
_cell.angle_gamma   90.00
#
_symmetry.space_group_name_H-M   'P 1'
#
loop_
_entity.id
_entity.type
_entity.pdbx_description
1 polymer ?
#
loop_
_entity_poly.entity_id
_entity_poly.type
_entity_poly.pdbx_seq_one_letter_code
_entity_poly.pdbx_strand_id
1 'polypeptide(L)'
;MGKFKSFEEINSWQKSRLFNKRIYEITENTIFKKDFDLVRQIRRASISISSNIAEGFERNTDKEFVYFLYVSKASAAEVRSQLYLALDLNYISKIEFDELFLNVSDISKLLSGFIKYLNDSQKK
;
A
#
# COMPACT_ATOMS: atom_id res chain seq x y z
N MET A 1 20.57 -2.72 6.33
CA MET A 1 20.37 -1.64 5.32
C MET A 1 21.64 -1.30 4.50
N GLY A 2 22.07 -2.16 3.58
CA GLY A 2 23.28 -1.94 2.75
C GLY A 2 23.07 -1.76 1.24
N LYS A 3 21.83 -1.68 0.75
CA LYS A 3 21.53 -1.75 -0.71
C LYS A 3 20.74 -0.56 -1.28
N PHE A 4 19.99 0.15 -0.45
CA PHE A 4 19.25 1.35 -0.84
C PHE A 4 19.80 2.53 -0.05
N LYS A 5 19.98 3.69 -0.72
CA LYS A 5 20.43 4.93 -0.07
C LYS A 5 19.27 5.80 0.41
N SER A 6 18.07 5.55 -0.13
CA SER A 6 16.85 6.30 0.16
C SER A 6 15.64 5.40 -0.02
N PHE A 7 14.54 5.64 0.70
CA PHE A 7 13.32 4.85 0.54
C PHE A 7 12.69 5.03 -0.86
N GLU A 8 12.99 6.14 -1.53
CA GLU A 8 12.54 6.46 -2.88
C GLU A 8 13.09 5.49 -3.94
N GLU A 9 14.16 4.75 -3.65
CA GLU A 9 14.70 3.70 -4.50
C GLU A 9 13.93 2.38 -4.38
N ILE A 10 13.06 2.24 -3.36
CA ILE A 10 12.34 1.00 -3.07
C ILE A 10 11.13 0.90 -4.00
N ASN A 11 11.09 -0.17 -4.82
CA ASN A 11 10.04 -0.38 -5.81
C ASN A 11 8.62 -0.42 -5.20
N SER A 12 8.45 -1.08 -4.04
CA SER A 12 7.16 -1.09 -3.33
C SER A 12 6.72 0.29 -2.90
N TRP A 13 7.65 1.19 -2.52
CA TRP A 13 7.32 2.57 -2.19
C TRP A 13 6.91 3.36 -3.44
N GLN A 14 7.68 3.26 -4.52
CA GLN A 14 7.38 3.95 -5.79
C GLN A 14 5.99 3.59 -6.32
N LYS A 15 5.66 2.30 -6.34
CA LYS A 15 4.33 1.82 -6.73
C LYS A 15 3.24 2.27 -5.78
N SER A 16 3.49 2.25 -4.47
CA SER A 16 2.53 2.75 -3.47
C SER A 16 2.24 4.24 -3.66
N ARG A 17 3.24 5.06 -3.99
CA ARG A 17 3.06 6.49 -4.27
C ARG A 17 2.14 6.72 -5.48
N LEU A 18 2.33 5.97 -6.56
CA LEU A 18 1.45 6.05 -7.74
C LEU A 18 0.04 5.54 -7.42
N PHE A 19 -0.05 4.46 -6.64
CA PHE A 19 -1.33 3.89 -6.21
C PHE A 19 -2.13 4.86 -5.33
N ASN A 20 -1.48 5.61 -4.44
CA ASN A 20 -2.13 6.67 -3.65
C ASN A 20 -2.82 7.69 -4.55
N LYS A 21 -2.11 8.18 -5.58
CA LYS A 21 -2.69 9.12 -6.54
C LYS A 21 -3.96 8.52 -7.18
N ARG A 22 -3.92 7.26 -7.60
CA ARG A 22 -5.07 6.58 -8.20
C ARG A 22 -6.25 6.44 -7.23
N ILE A 23 -6.00 6.14 -5.95
CA ILE A 23 -7.04 6.11 -4.91
C ILE A 23 -7.66 7.50 -4.71
N TYR A 24 -6.88 8.57 -4.74
CA TYR A 24 -7.43 9.92 -4.69
C TYR A 24 -8.31 10.23 -5.90
N GLU A 25 -7.86 9.89 -7.11
CA GLU A 25 -8.62 10.10 -8.34
C GLU A 25 -9.96 9.35 -8.34
N ILE A 26 -9.98 8.06 -7.96
CA ILE A 26 -11.20 7.25 -7.99
C ILE A 26 -12.22 7.70 -6.93
N THR A 27 -11.74 8.18 -5.79
CA THR A 27 -12.60 8.66 -4.69
C THR A 27 -13.18 10.05 -4.94
N GLU A 28 -12.73 10.78 -5.97
CA GLU A 28 -13.36 12.03 -6.43
C GLU A 28 -14.55 11.79 -7.39
N ASN A 29 -14.84 10.52 -7.75
CA ASN A 29 -16.03 10.15 -8.51
C ASN A 29 -17.31 10.68 -7.85
N THR A 30 -18.30 11.11 -8.64
CA THR A 30 -19.52 11.78 -8.17
C THR A 30 -20.35 10.98 -7.17
N ILE A 31 -20.31 9.65 -7.25
CA ILE A 31 -21.01 8.75 -6.33
C ILE A 31 -20.11 8.44 -5.12
N PHE A 32 -18.87 8.00 -5.37
CA PHE A 32 -17.94 7.60 -4.31
C PHE A 32 -17.65 8.74 -3.32
N LYS A 33 -17.45 9.96 -3.81
CA LYS A 33 -17.12 11.12 -2.96
C LYS A 33 -18.17 11.49 -1.91
N LYS A 34 -19.40 10.95 -2.02
CA LYS A 34 -20.49 11.20 -1.06
C LYS A 34 -20.39 10.33 0.19
N ASP A 35 -19.69 9.19 0.12
CA ASP A 35 -19.39 8.36 1.28
C ASP A 35 -18.08 8.83 1.93
N PHE A 36 -18.20 9.86 2.78
CA PHE A 36 -17.06 10.48 3.43
C PHE A 36 -16.26 9.51 4.31
N ASP A 37 -16.91 8.49 4.88
CA ASP A 37 -16.26 7.54 5.76
C ASP A 37 -15.40 6.55 4.98
N LEU A 38 -15.95 5.92 3.94
CA LEU A 38 -15.18 4.99 3.11
C LEU A 38 -14.07 5.72 2.35
N VAL A 39 -14.34 6.91 1.80
CA VAL A 39 -13.32 7.75 1.13
C VAL A 39 -12.17 8.08 2.07
N ARG A 40 -12.47 8.49 3.31
CA ARG A 40 -11.46 8.82 4.30
C ARG A 40 -10.64 7.59 4.69
N GLN A 41 -11.29 6.45 4.93
CA GLN A 41 -10.59 5.23 5.33
C GLN A 41 -9.68 4.70 4.22
N ILE A 42 -10.16 4.58 2.99
CA ILE A 42 -9.35 4.03 1.89
C ILE A 42 -8.17 4.94 1.52
N ARG A 43 -8.34 6.27 1.58
CA ARG A 43 -7.23 7.22 1.40
C ARG A 43 -6.18 7.06 2.49
N ARG A 44 -6.59 6.95 3.76
CA ARG A 44 -5.67 6.74 4.89
C ARG A 44 -4.94 5.41 4.78
N ALA A 45 -5.65 4.33 4.49
CA ALA A 45 -5.06 3.00 4.31
C ALA A 45 -4.05 3.00 3.15
N SER A 46 -4.40 3.60 2.00
CA SER A 46 -3.48 3.74 0.86
C SER A 46 -2.19 4.49 1.24
N ILE A 47 -2.33 5.70 1.82
CA ILE A 47 -1.18 6.53 2.26
C ILE A 47 -0.28 5.76 3.23
N SER A 48 -0.91 5.07 4.19
CA SER A 48 -0.23 4.28 5.21
C SER A 48 0.74 3.25 4.61
N ILE A 49 0.46 2.69 3.43
CA ILE A 49 1.36 1.73 2.77
C ILE A 49 2.71 2.40 2.50
N SER A 50 2.73 3.53 1.77
CA SER A 50 3.96 4.26 1.45
C SER A 50 4.61 4.89 2.68
N SER A 51 3.80 5.43 3.60
CA SER A 51 4.30 6.10 4.80
C SER A 51 5.05 5.13 5.71
N ASN A 52 4.52 3.92 5.93
CA ASN A 52 5.21 2.92 6.74
C ASN A 52 6.47 2.37 6.06
N ILE A 53 6.53 2.29 4.72
CA ILE A 53 7.79 1.91 4.05
C ILE A 53 8.87 2.97 4.31
N ALA A 54 8.53 4.26 4.17
CA ALA A 54 9.47 5.34 4.42
C ALA A 54 9.87 5.41 5.90
N GLU A 55 8.89 5.38 6.82
CA GLU A 55 9.15 5.43 8.25
C GLU A 55 10.01 4.24 8.72
N GLY A 56 9.72 3.05 8.21
CA GLY A 56 10.49 1.84 8.50
C GLY A 56 11.92 1.90 7.96
N PHE A 57 12.12 2.51 6.79
CA PHE A 57 13.44 2.68 6.18
C PHE A 57 14.34 3.59 7.02
N GLU A 58 13.78 4.60 7.68
CA GLU A 58 14.51 5.51 8.58
C GLU A 58 14.80 4.89 9.97
N ARG A 59 14.44 3.62 10.22
CA ARG A 59 14.75 2.92 11.49
C ARG A 59 16.17 2.36 11.50
N ASN A 60 16.68 2.11 12.71
CA ASN A 60 18.08 1.74 12.91
C ASN A 60 18.41 0.28 12.52
N THR A 61 17.40 -0.60 12.46
CA THR A 61 17.62 -2.03 12.26
C THR A 61 16.71 -2.63 11.22
N ASP A 62 17.20 -3.66 10.52
CA ASP A 62 16.40 -4.42 9.56
C ASP A 62 15.18 -5.09 10.25
N LYS A 63 15.27 -5.40 11.55
CA LYS A 63 14.15 -5.96 12.34
C LYS A 63 13.01 -4.95 12.51
N GLU A 64 13.34 -3.70 12.87
CA GLU A 64 12.35 -2.62 12.93
C GLU A 64 11.79 -2.32 11.54
N PHE A 65 12.64 -2.28 10.52
CA PHE A 65 12.15 -2.06 9.16
C PHE A 65 11.15 -3.15 8.74
N VAL A 66 11.46 -4.43 9.00
CA VAL A 66 10.53 -5.54 8.73
C VAL A 66 9.19 -5.37 9.45
N TYR A 67 9.17 -4.89 10.69
CA TYR A 67 7.91 -4.59 11.40
C TYR A 67 7.07 -3.56 10.63
N PHE A 68 7.68 -2.46 10.19
CA PHE A 68 6.99 -1.44 9.40
C PHE A 68 6.51 -1.96 8.04
N LEU A 69 7.29 -2.82 7.37
CA LEU A 69 6.85 -3.47 6.13
C LEU A 69 5.63 -4.38 6.34
N TYR A 70 5.50 -5.02 7.50
CA TYR A 70 4.28 -5.75 7.86
C TYR A 70 3.09 -4.81 8.05
N VAL A 71 3.29 -3.64 8.67
CA VAL A 71 2.23 -2.62 8.78
C VAL A 71 1.80 -2.15 7.39
N SER A 72 2.74 -1.84 6.49
CA SER A 72 2.44 -1.51 5.08
C SER A 72 1.63 -2.61 4.40
N LYS A 73 2.02 -3.88 4.62
CA LYS A 73 1.33 -5.04 4.03
C LYS A 73 -0.09 -5.22 4.59
N ALA A 74 -0.29 -4.92 5.87
CA ALA A 74 -1.61 -4.92 6.51
C ALA A 74 -2.50 -3.81 5.92
N SER A 75 -1.98 -2.59 5.75
CA SER A 75 -2.72 -1.50 5.08
C SER A 75 -3.07 -1.84 3.62
N ALA A 76 -2.20 -2.57 2.89
CA ALA A 76 -2.53 -3.08 1.56
C ALA A 76 -3.65 -4.15 1.57
N ALA A 77 -3.81 -4.90 2.66
CA ALA A 77 -4.95 -5.81 2.83
C ALA A 77 -6.24 -5.03 3.14
N GLU A 78 -6.16 -4.01 3.99
CA GLU A 78 -7.29 -3.12 4.31
C GLU A 78 -7.85 -2.45 3.03
N VAL A 79 -6.97 -1.88 2.20
CA VAL A 79 -7.39 -1.29 0.91
C VAL A 79 -8.09 -2.33 0.02
N ARG A 80 -7.56 -3.55 -0.09
CA ARG A 80 -8.23 -4.61 -0.88
C ARG A 80 -9.64 -4.90 -0.37
N SER A 81 -9.83 -4.94 0.95
CA SER A 81 -11.15 -5.13 1.55
C SER A 81 -12.09 -3.96 1.21
N GLN A 82 -11.59 -2.73 1.29
CA GLN A 82 -12.37 -1.53 0.98
C GLN A 82 -12.71 -1.41 -0.51
N LEU A 83 -11.85 -1.90 -1.41
CA LEU A 83 -12.14 -1.97 -2.84
C LEU A 83 -13.31 -2.91 -3.15
N TYR A 84 -13.42 -4.05 -2.44
CA TYR A 84 -14.59 -4.92 -2.57
C TYR A 84 -15.86 -4.21 -2.13
N LEU A 85 -15.83 -3.53 -0.97
CA LEU A 85 -16.98 -2.75 -0.50
C LEU A 85 -17.36 -1.65 -1.51
N ALA A 86 -16.39 -0.94 -2.07
CA ALA A 86 -16.64 0.07 -3.09
C ALA A 86 -17.26 -0.53 -4.37
N LEU A 87 -16.87 -1.75 -4.76
CA LEU A 87 -17.47 -2.47 -5.87
C LEU A 87 -18.92 -2.91 -5.55
N ASP A 88 -19.15 -3.48 -4.37
CA ASP A 88 -20.46 -3.97 -3.91
C ASP A 88 -21.49 -2.82 -3.82
N LEU A 89 -21.03 -1.63 -3.45
CA LEU A 89 -21.83 -0.40 -3.40
C LEU A 89 -21.95 0.31 -4.76
N ASN A 90 -21.37 -0.25 -5.83
CA ASN A 90 -21.31 0.32 -7.17
C ASN A 90 -20.68 1.73 -7.23
N TYR A 91 -19.73 2.01 -6.33
CA TYR A 91 -18.98 3.28 -6.31
C TYR A 91 -17.86 3.30 -7.35
N ILE A 92 -17.40 2.11 -7.74
CA ILE A 92 -16.41 1.90 -8.80
C ILE A 92 -16.91 0.80 -9.73
N SER A 93 -16.51 0.88 -11.00
CA SER A 93 -16.78 -0.17 -11.99
C SER A 93 -15.91 -1.40 -11.74
N LYS A 94 -16.31 -2.53 -12.34
CA LYS A 94 -15.50 -3.75 -12.31
C LYS A 94 -14.11 -3.56 -12.93
N ILE A 95 -14.00 -2.74 -13.98
CA ILE A 95 -12.73 -2.43 -14.64
C ILE A 95 -11.80 -1.66 -13.69
N GLU A 96 -12.32 -0.63 -13.02
CA GLU A 96 -11.56 0.14 -12.02
C GLU A 96 -11.17 -0.72 -10.83
N PHE A 97 -12.06 -1.60 -10.37
CA PHE A 97 -11.77 -2.57 -9.33
C PHE A 97 -10.61 -3.50 -9.73
N ASP A 98 -10.67 -4.12 -10.91
CA ASP A 98 -9.65 -5.08 -11.35
C ASP A 98 -8.28 -4.41 -11.52
N GLU A 99 -8.24 -3.17 -12.04
CA GLU A 99 -7.03 -2.34 -12.12
C GLU A 99 -6.44 -2.06 -10.73
N LEU A 100 -7.24 -1.53 -9.81
CA LEU A 100 -6.82 -1.16 -8.46
C LEU A 100 -6.40 -2.39 -7.65
N PHE A 101 -7.15 -3.48 -7.76
CA PHE A 101 -6.90 -4.74 -7.08
C PHE A 101 -5.57 -5.36 -7.53
N LEU A 102 -5.28 -5.35 -8.83
CA LEU A 102 -4.00 -5.83 -9.37
C LEU A 102 -2.84 -4.99 -8.83
N ASN A 103 -2.96 -3.66 -8.89
CA ASN A 103 -1.94 -2.72 -8.42
C ASN A 103 -1.58 -2.95 -6.94
N VAL A 104 -2.57 -2.99 -6.05
CA VAL A 104 -2.33 -3.19 -4.61
C VAL A 104 -1.86 -4.61 -4.29
N SER A 105 -2.30 -5.61 -5.06
CA SER A 105 -1.82 -6.99 -4.92
C SER A 105 -0.34 -7.11 -5.29
N ASP A 106 0.11 -6.42 -6.33
CA ASP A 106 1.51 -6.40 -6.72
C ASP A 106 2.38 -5.66 -5.69
N ILE A 107 1.89 -4.56 -5.10
CA ILE A 107 2.54 -3.91 -3.96
C ILE A 107 2.68 -4.90 -2.78
N SER A 108 1.62 -5.65 -2.45
CA SER A 108 1.64 -6.64 -1.37
C SER A 108 2.64 -7.78 -1.62
N LYS A 109 2.80 -8.22 -2.88
CA LYS A 109 3.82 -9.21 -3.28
C LYS A 109 5.23 -8.66 -3.12
N LEU A 110 5.48 -7.42 -3.55
CA LEU A 110 6.78 -6.76 -3.39
C LEU A 110 7.17 -6.60 -1.91
N LEU A 111 6.21 -6.18 -1.06
CA LEU A 111 6.41 -6.12 0.38
C LEU A 111 6.76 -7.49 0.96
N SER A 112 6.03 -8.53 0.56
CA SER A 112 6.29 -9.91 1.01
C SER A 112 7.68 -10.41 0.61
N GLY A 113 8.10 -10.15 -0.64
CA GLY A 113 9.44 -10.48 -1.12
C GLY A 113 10.53 -9.73 -0.36
N PHE A 114 10.30 -8.45 -0.05
CA PHE A 114 11.27 -7.63 0.65
C PHE A 114 11.42 -8.04 2.14
N ILE A 115 10.30 -8.31 2.81
CA ILE A 115 10.29 -8.89 4.16
C ILE A 115 11.08 -10.19 4.21
N LYS A 116 10.84 -11.10 3.26
CA LYS A 116 11.57 -12.38 3.17
C LYS A 116 13.07 -12.15 3.01
N TYR A 117 13.45 -11.27 2.09
CA TYR A 117 14.85 -10.92 1.83
C TYR A 117 15.55 -10.41 3.10
N LEU A 118 14.97 -9.44 3.82
CA LEU A 118 15.57 -8.88 5.03
C LEU A 118 15.69 -9.91 6.15
N ASN A 119 14.69 -10.78 6.33
CA ASN A 119 14.74 -11.85 7.33
C ASN A 119 15.80 -12.91 7.00
N ASP A 120 16.00 -13.23 5.73
CA ASP A 120 17.02 -14.20 5.31
C ASP A 120 18.44 -13.60 5.41
N SER A 121 18.59 -12.29 5.20
CA SER A 121 19.86 -11.57 5.40
C SER A 121 20.29 -11.50 6.87
N GLN A 122 19.37 -11.51 7.83
CA GLN A 122 19.68 -11.50 9.27
C GLN A 122 20.15 -12.86 9.81
N LYS A 123 19.89 -13.95 9.09
CA LYS A 123 20.29 -15.32 9.49
C LYS A 123 21.70 -15.70 9.04
N LYS A 124 22.32 -14.88 8.19
CA LYS A 124 23.70 -15.04 7.73
C LYS A 124 24.63 -14.20 8.58
#